data_AF-R1DBM5-F1
#
_entry.id   AF-R1DBM5-F1
#
_cell.length_a   1.000
_cell.length_b   1.000
_cell.length_c   1.000
_cell.angle_alpha   90.00
_cell.angle_beta   90.00
_cell.angle_gamma   90.00
#
_symmetry.space_group_name_H-M   'P 1'
#
loop_
_entity.id
_entity.type
_entity.pdbx_description
1 polymer ?
#
loop_
_entity_poly.entity_id
_entity_poly.type
_entity_poly.pdbx_seq_one_letter_code
_entity_poly.pdbx_strand_id
1 'polypeptide(L)'
;MSAVPPLDAVLSEPMIFLSAAQRQVVQRYQHLAALADRLPCWVPARTVADALGFDHSGIELALRLAGRPYVWATEFENVHSLWRYGEPNILVDGQRHACSEDYYQAQKTVPYDDGAWCARREGVMEVAVRAKLAADPALRTLLLATAPHPLLSLKADRVWGVDPRKGGDNLLARLWERLREELLHRGGGGRGSDAPARVAATGDGPLATMANGLPATTADGPPVLVAPGDEDAHALLCARVLPHLPPLVQQQIATGLRDREVALARVVGRDAHVPAGHVLVHGAPLPLAELHALAAAGGLDTCLAAWPLWREADGAAAAANAADEAGAAHGVLQREVGAVALALGSRAPPVAVRVRYRGREAAEVHVLPTLTGLQLKSKVIAELGLDGGFQHYYLKLNRAPFGARSRVAEHDGWCDGCVVELEDVGEGQAKAIGHT
;
A
#
# COMPACT_ATOMS: atom_id res chain seq x y z
N MET A 1 19.35 -10.29 -17.93
CA MET A 1 18.12 -9.49 -18.13
C MET A 1 17.57 -9.82 -19.50
N SER A 2 16.28 -10.14 -19.61
CA SER A 2 15.66 -10.35 -20.91
C SER A 2 15.66 -9.04 -21.71
N ALA A 3 15.89 -9.12 -23.01
CA ALA A 3 15.86 -7.96 -23.89
C ALA A 3 14.46 -7.33 -23.90
N VAL A 4 14.39 -6.00 -23.98
CA VAL A 4 13.14 -5.26 -24.21
C VAL A 4 12.71 -5.53 -25.65
N PRO A 5 11.51 -6.09 -25.90
CA PRO A 5 11.05 -6.32 -27.26
C PRO A 5 10.92 -4.99 -28.02
N PRO A 6 11.26 -4.98 -29.32
CA PRO A 6 11.12 -3.77 -30.12
C PRO A 6 9.64 -3.39 -30.27
N LEU A 7 9.37 -2.09 -30.38
CA LEU A 7 8.09 -1.55 -30.83
C LEU A 7 8.12 -1.37 -32.35
N ASP A 8 6.96 -1.51 -32.98
CA ASP A 8 6.81 -1.15 -34.38
C ASP A 8 7.03 0.36 -34.58
N ALA A 9 7.56 0.74 -35.74
CA ALA A 9 7.80 2.15 -36.08
C ALA A 9 6.48 2.97 -36.12
N VAL A 10 5.37 2.30 -36.46
CA VAL A 10 4.02 2.87 -36.45
C VAL A 10 3.14 1.94 -35.62
N LEU A 11 2.58 2.48 -34.53
CA LEU A 11 1.65 1.74 -33.69
C LEU A 11 0.23 1.88 -34.22
N SER A 12 -0.53 0.80 -34.22
CA SER A 12 -1.96 0.82 -34.51
C SER A 12 -2.80 1.28 -33.31
N GLU A 13 -2.28 1.13 -32.08
CA GLU A 13 -2.97 1.49 -30.85
C GLU A 13 -1.99 1.73 -29.68
N PRO A 14 -2.43 2.31 -28.55
CA PRO A 14 -1.56 2.51 -27.40
C PRO A 14 -1.06 1.21 -26.77
N MET A 15 0.19 1.20 -26.31
CA MET A 15 0.85 0.00 -25.77
C MET A 15 1.34 0.20 -24.33
N ILE A 16 1.22 -0.84 -23.51
CA ILE A 16 1.76 -0.92 -22.15
C ILE A 16 2.84 -2.00 -22.11
N PHE A 17 4.04 -1.66 -21.64
CA PHE A 17 5.08 -2.64 -21.39
C PHE A 17 4.87 -3.30 -20.04
N LEU A 18 4.89 -4.64 -20.05
CA LEU A 18 4.88 -5.48 -18.87
C LEU A 18 6.19 -6.27 -18.82
N SER A 19 7.01 -6.07 -17.79
CA SER A 19 8.23 -6.86 -17.59
C SER A 19 7.94 -8.28 -17.08
N ALA A 20 8.99 -9.10 -17.02
CA ALA A 20 8.94 -10.43 -16.41
C ALA A 20 8.50 -10.40 -14.93
N ALA A 21 8.72 -9.30 -14.21
CA ALA A 21 8.27 -9.14 -12.82
C ALA A 21 6.73 -9.15 -12.69
N GLN A 22 6.02 -8.82 -13.76
CA GLN A 22 4.55 -8.81 -13.78
C GLN A 22 3.92 -10.19 -13.88
N ARG A 23 4.70 -11.28 -14.01
CA ARG A 23 4.18 -12.65 -14.23
C ARG A 23 3.08 -13.03 -13.24
N GLN A 24 3.30 -12.82 -11.95
CA GLN A 24 2.30 -13.14 -10.92
C GLN A 24 1.09 -12.21 -10.92
N VAL A 25 1.22 -10.98 -11.44
CA VAL A 25 0.09 -10.03 -11.58
C VAL A 25 -0.77 -10.45 -12.76
N VAL A 26 -0.17 -10.65 -13.93
CA VAL A 26 -0.91 -11.00 -15.16
C VAL A 26 -1.63 -12.35 -15.05
N GLN A 27 -1.08 -13.31 -14.31
CA GLN A 27 -1.72 -14.61 -14.07
C GLN A 27 -3.03 -14.53 -13.28
N ARG A 28 -3.27 -13.44 -12.53
CA ARG A 28 -4.52 -13.25 -11.77
C ARG A 28 -5.68 -12.80 -12.66
N TYR A 29 -5.39 -12.23 -13.82
CA TYR A 29 -6.39 -11.69 -14.72
C TYR A 29 -6.55 -12.62 -15.93
N GLN A 30 -7.75 -13.20 -16.08
CA GLN A 30 -8.03 -14.21 -17.10
C GLN A 30 -7.59 -13.78 -18.51
N HIS A 31 -7.80 -12.51 -18.87
CA HIS A 31 -7.44 -11.95 -20.18
C HIS A 31 -5.94 -11.68 -20.37
N LEU A 32 -5.14 -11.61 -19.29
CA LEU A 32 -3.68 -11.42 -19.36
C LEU A 32 -2.90 -12.70 -19.05
N ALA A 33 -3.54 -13.73 -18.50
CA ALA A 33 -2.86 -14.96 -18.07
C ALA A 33 -2.05 -15.62 -19.20
N ALA A 34 -2.57 -15.61 -20.43
CA ALA A 34 -1.89 -16.15 -21.61
C ALA A 34 -0.60 -15.39 -21.98
N LEU A 35 -0.39 -14.17 -21.45
CA LEU A 35 0.81 -13.37 -21.67
C LEU A 35 1.95 -13.74 -20.70
N ALA A 36 1.67 -14.49 -19.63
CA ALA A 36 2.65 -14.81 -18.60
C ALA A 36 3.96 -15.40 -19.17
N ASP A 37 3.86 -16.29 -20.15
CA ASP A 37 5.00 -16.94 -20.79
C ASP A 37 5.66 -16.10 -21.89
N ARG A 38 5.05 -14.97 -22.25
CA ARG A 38 5.55 -14.03 -23.26
C ARG A 38 6.26 -12.82 -22.66
N LEU A 39 6.28 -12.68 -21.33
CA LEU A 39 6.94 -11.57 -20.66
C LEU A 39 8.48 -11.65 -20.79
N PRO A 40 9.19 -10.51 -20.94
CA PRO A 40 8.67 -9.15 -21.04
C PRO A 40 8.01 -8.88 -22.41
N CYS A 41 6.93 -8.08 -22.48
CA CYS A 41 6.27 -7.75 -23.74
C CYS A 41 5.50 -6.41 -23.72
N TRP A 42 5.24 -5.88 -24.92
CA TRP A 42 4.30 -4.77 -25.15
C TRP A 42 2.90 -5.34 -25.37
N VAL A 43 1.91 -4.77 -24.69
CA VAL A 43 0.52 -5.23 -24.69
C VAL A 43 -0.38 -4.06 -25.05
N PRO A 44 -1.39 -4.23 -25.93
CA PRO A 44 -2.39 -3.21 -26.15
C PRO A 44 -3.03 -2.68 -24.86
N ALA A 45 -3.13 -1.36 -24.71
CA ALA A 45 -3.70 -0.74 -23.52
C ALA A 45 -5.16 -1.17 -23.30
N ARG A 46 -5.91 -1.43 -24.38
CA ARG A 46 -7.29 -1.94 -24.32
C ARG A 46 -7.36 -3.33 -23.71
N THR A 47 -6.45 -4.23 -24.09
CA THR A 47 -6.34 -5.56 -23.49
C THR A 47 -6.07 -5.47 -21.99
N VAL A 48 -5.24 -4.53 -21.55
CA VAL A 48 -5.00 -4.28 -20.13
C VAL A 48 -6.26 -3.73 -19.44
N ALA A 49 -6.97 -2.78 -20.06
CA ALA A 49 -8.21 -2.21 -19.52
C ALA A 49 -9.31 -3.27 -19.38
N ASP A 50 -9.54 -4.08 -20.42
CA ASP A 50 -10.51 -5.18 -20.41
C ASP A 50 -10.24 -6.17 -19.28
N ALA A 51 -8.96 -6.53 -19.10
CA ALA A 51 -8.54 -7.44 -18.04
C ALA A 51 -8.78 -6.89 -16.64
N LEU A 52 -8.70 -5.58 -16.46
CA LEU A 52 -8.93 -4.88 -15.20
C LEU A 52 -10.40 -4.46 -15.00
N GLY A 53 -11.29 -4.77 -15.96
CA GLY A 53 -12.71 -4.42 -15.90
C GLY A 53 -13.00 -2.93 -16.13
N PHE A 54 -12.12 -2.23 -16.84
CA PHE A 54 -12.32 -0.84 -17.23
C PHE A 54 -12.85 -0.72 -18.65
N ASP A 55 -13.71 0.27 -18.89
CA ASP A 55 -14.05 0.67 -20.26
C ASP A 55 -12.89 1.40 -20.95
N HIS A 56 -13.03 1.69 -22.24
CA HIS A 56 -11.95 2.29 -23.03
C HIS A 56 -12.01 3.82 -23.09
N SER A 57 -12.96 4.48 -22.43
CA SER A 57 -13.17 5.93 -22.54
C SER A 57 -11.93 6.74 -22.14
N GLY A 58 -11.20 6.27 -21.12
CA GLY A 58 -9.93 6.86 -20.69
C GLY A 58 -8.83 6.74 -21.73
N ILE A 59 -8.75 5.60 -22.42
CA ILE A 59 -7.80 5.39 -23.52
C ILE A 59 -8.13 6.32 -24.68
N GLU A 60 -9.41 6.51 -25.02
CA GLU A 60 -9.81 7.45 -26.08
C GLU A 60 -9.45 8.90 -25.73
N LEU A 61 -9.65 9.30 -24.47
CA LEU A 61 -9.26 10.62 -24.01
C LEU A 61 -7.74 10.81 -24.09
N ALA A 62 -6.97 9.85 -23.58
CA ALA A 62 -5.52 9.87 -23.64
C ALA A 62 -4.99 9.91 -25.08
N LEU A 63 -5.59 9.13 -25.98
CA LEU A 63 -5.22 9.10 -27.40
C LEU A 63 -5.45 10.47 -28.06
N ARG A 64 -6.57 11.14 -27.77
CA ARG A 64 -6.83 12.51 -28.25
C ARG A 64 -5.81 13.51 -27.71
N LEU A 65 -5.44 13.41 -26.44
CA LEU A 65 -4.45 14.29 -25.81
C LEU A 65 -3.03 14.07 -26.36
N ALA A 66 -2.66 12.82 -26.62
CA ALA A 66 -1.37 12.46 -27.21
C ALA A 66 -1.29 12.76 -28.71
N GLY A 67 -2.42 12.86 -29.41
CA GLY A 67 -2.53 13.10 -30.85
C GLY A 67 -2.16 11.90 -31.74
N ARG A 68 -1.61 10.83 -31.16
CA ARG A 68 -1.26 9.56 -31.81
C ARG A 68 -1.12 8.46 -30.75
N PRO A 69 -1.08 7.17 -31.14
CA PRO A 69 -0.81 6.08 -30.20
C PRO A 69 0.42 6.33 -29.35
N TYR A 70 0.27 6.15 -28.04
CA TYR A 70 1.30 6.36 -27.03
C TYR A 70 1.78 5.03 -26.45
N VAL A 71 2.89 5.08 -25.74
CA VAL A 71 3.37 3.93 -24.97
C VAL A 71 3.61 4.30 -23.52
N TRP A 72 3.53 3.30 -22.65
CA TRP A 72 3.86 3.44 -21.24
C TRP A 72 4.51 2.17 -20.72
N ALA A 73 5.46 2.29 -19.81
CA ALA A 73 6.03 1.14 -19.13
C ALA A 73 5.68 1.18 -17.65
N THR A 74 5.30 0.04 -17.08
CA THR A 74 4.91 -0.05 -15.67
C THR A 74 5.99 0.47 -14.73
N GLU A 75 7.25 0.31 -15.10
CA GLU A 75 8.44 0.68 -14.35
C GLU A 75 8.69 2.20 -14.31
N PHE A 76 8.03 2.96 -15.20
CA PHE A 76 8.09 4.41 -15.22
C PHE A 76 7.14 5.08 -14.21
N GLU A 77 6.24 4.31 -13.61
CA GLU A 77 5.39 4.84 -12.55
C GLU A 77 6.22 5.28 -11.33
N ASN A 78 5.68 6.22 -10.56
CA ASN A 78 6.24 6.62 -9.28
C ASN A 78 5.62 5.85 -8.10
N VAL A 79 4.41 5.32 -8.27
CA VAL A 79 3.73 4.49 -7.26
C VAL A 79 3.27 3.18 -7.87
N HIS A 80 3.59 2.08 -7.19
CA HIS A 80 3.42 0.72 -7.69
C HIS A 80 2.45 -0.08 -6.80
N SER A 81 1.16 0.24 -6.87
CA SER A 81 0.12 -0.48 -6.11
C SER A 81 -0.36 -1.75 -6.82
N LEU A 82 -0.51 -1.68 -8.14
CA LEU A 82 -0.98 -2.77 -8.99
C LEU A 82 0.18 -3.57 -9.60
N TRP A 83 1.11 -2.85 -10.23
CA TRP A 83 2.22 -3.43 -10.97
C TRP A 83 3.40 -3.69 -10.03
N ARG A 84 4.06 -4.84 -10.21
CA ARG A 84 5.24 -5.21 -9.43
C ARG A 84 6.50 -4.65 -10.04
N TYR A 85 7.09 -3.71 -9.35
CA TYR A 85 8.41 -3.20 -9.70
C TYR A 85 9.22 -3.05 -8.42
N GLY A 86 10.39 -3.69 -8.38
CA GLY A 86 11.34 -3.50 -7.29
C GLY A 86 12.01 -2.15 -7.47
N GLU A 87 11.43 -1.11 -6.88
CA GLU A 87 11.99 0.23 -6.95
C GLU A 87 13.44 0.22 -6.46
N PRO A 88 14.40 0.76 -7.24
CA PRO A 88 15.78 0.80 -6.80
C PRO A 88 15.94 1.83 -5.68
N ASN A 89 16.79 1.52 -4.70
CA ASN A 89 17.30 2.52 -3.77
C ASN A 89 18.03 3.60 -4.59
N ILE A 90 17.67 4.86 -4.38
CA ILE A 90 18.28 5.99 -5.09
C ILE A 90 19.24 6.75 -4.18
N LEU A 91 20.23 7.39 -4.80
CA LEU A 91 21.19 8.26 -4.13
C LEU A 91 21.01 9.68 -4.67
N VAL A 92 20.62 10.62 -3.80
CA VAL A 92 20.45 12.03 -4.13
C VAL A 92 21.26 12.85 -3.13
N ASP A 93 22.19 13.68 -3.62
CA ASP A 93 23.06 14.53 -2.80
C ASP A 93 23.78 13.78 -1.66
N GLY A 94 24.19 12.53 -1.94
CA GLY A 94 24.86 11.65 -0.97
C GLY A 94 23.93 10.97 0.04
N GLN A 95 22.63 11.29 0.03
CA GLN A 95 21.62 10.66 0.88
C GLN A 95 20.94 9.50 0.14
N ARG A 96 20.78 8.38 0.85
CA ARG A 96 20.08 7.20 0.32
C ARG A 96 18.60 7.30 0.65
N HIS A 97 17.78 7.02 -0.35
CA HIS A 97 16.32 6.94 -0.24
C HIS A 97 15.86 5.57 -0.71
N ALA A 98 14.78 5.08 -0.12
CA ALA A 98 14.25 3.75 -0.44
C ALA A 98 13.82 3.64 -1.91
N CYS A 99 13.26 4.72 -2.46
CA CYS A 99 12.85 4.85 -3.85
C CYS A 99 12.68 6.33 -4.24
N SER A 100 12.25 6.60 -5.47
CA SER A 100 11.93 7.97 -5.93
C SER A 100 10.78 8.63 -5.18
N GLU A 101 9.76 7.85 -4.78
CA GLU A 101 8.61 8.38 -4.03
C GLU A 101 9.01 8.78 -2.60
N ASP A 102 9.86 8.00 -1.94
CA ASP A 102 10.42 8.32 -0.62
C ASP A 102 11.16 9.67 -0.63
N TYR A 103 12.06 9.87 -1.60
CA TYR A 103 12.72 11.16 -1.79
C TYR A 103 11.71 12.29 -2.04
N TYR A 104 10.74 12.07 -2.94
CA TYR A 104 9.73 13.07 -3.29
C TYR A 104 8.91 13.51 -2.08
N GLN A 105 8.47 12.58 -1.23
CA GLN A 105 7.71 12.87 -0.02
C GLN A 105 8.57 13.59 1.03
N ALA A 106 9.84 13.21 1.18
CA ALA A 106 10.78 13.86 2.11
C ALA A 106 11.04 15.34 1.79
N GLN A 107 10.72 15.79 0.57
CA GLN A 107 10.87 17.20 0.17
C GLN A 107 9.67 18.10 0.53
N LYS A 108 8.55 17.53 1.00
CA LYS A 108 7.39 18.32 1.44
C LYS A 108 7.72 19.05 2.75
N THR A 109 7.37 20.33 2.84
CA THR A 109 7.64 21.14 4.03
C THR A 109 6.77 20.71 5.21
N VAL A 110 7.27 20.97 6.42
CA VAL A 110 6.49 20.82 7.67
C VAL A 110 6.56 22.15 8.43
N PRO A 111 5.43 22.89 8.58
CA PRO A 111 4.08 22.56 8.10
C PRO A 111 3.97 22.53 6.56
N TYR A 112 3.00 21.77 6.06
CA TYR A 112 2.75 21.66 4.62
C TYR A 112 2.26 23.00 4.05
N ASP A 113 2.93 23.47 3.00
CA ASP A 113 2.54 24.66 2.24
C ASP A 113 2.30 24.23 0.78
N ASP A 114 1.03 24.19 0.39
CA ASP A 114 0.61 23.72 -0.93
C ASP A 114 1.13 24.62 -2.07
N GLY A 115 1.18 25.94 -1.85
CA GLY A 115 1.65 26.89 -2.86
C GLY A 115 3.14 26.73 -3.10
N ALA A 116 3.93 26.66 -2.02
CA ALA A 116 5.36 26.40 -2.10
C ALA A 116 5.64 25.02 -2.72
N TRP A 117 4.85 23.99 -2.37
CA TRP A 117 5.01 22.65 -2.91
C TRP A 117 4.69 22.58 -4.42
N CYS A 118 3.58 23.17 -4.84
CA CYS A 118 3.19 23.24 -6.25
C CYS A 118 4.27 23.90 -7.12
N ALA A 119 4.97 24.91 -6.59
CA ALA A 119 6.05 25.59 -7.30
C ALA A 119 7.34 24.75 -7.48
N ARG A 120 7.59 23.76 -6.60
CA ARG A 120 8.84 22.97 -6.62
C ARG A 120 8.68 21.50 -7.01
N ARG A 121 7.46 20.94 -6.97
CA ARG A 121 7.23 19.50 -7.14
C ARG A 121 7.77 18.92 -8.45
N GLU A 122 7.74 19.69 -9.55
CA GLU A 122 8.30 19.25 -10.84
C GLU A 122 9.80 19.02 -10.74
N GLY A 123 10.54 20.01 -10.21
CA GLY A 123 11.99 19.90 -10.03
C GLY A 123 12.38 18.76 -9.09
N VAL A 124 11.63 18.56 -8.00
CA VAL A 124 11.87 17.44 -7.08
C VAL A 124 11.69 16.10 -7.77
N MET A 125 10.59 15.90 -8.51
CA MET A 125 10.36 14.64 -9.23
C MET A 125 11.40 14.41 -10.32
N GLU A 126 11.84 15.47 -11.02
CA GLU A 126 12.91 15.35 -12.02
C GLU A 126 14.19 14.77 -11.41
N VAL A 127 14.61 15.29 -10.26
CA VAL A 127 15.77 14.76 -9.52
C VAL A 127 15.56 13.30 -9.14
N ALA A 128 14.38 12.96 -8.61
CA ALA A 128 14.02 11.60 -8.21
C ALA A 128 14.08 10.61 -9.38
N VAL A 129 13.49 10.99 -10.53
CA VAL A 129 13.45 10.17 -11.75
C VAL A 129 14.84 10.00 -12.35
N ARG A 130 15.67 11.05 -12.37
CA ARG A 130 17.07 10.95 -12.81
C ARG A 130 17.86 9.98 -11.93
N ALA A 131 17.70 10.07 -10.61
CA ALA A 131 18.37 9.17 -9.68
C ALA A 131 17.88 7.72 -9.84
N LYS A 132 16.57 7.51 -10.06
CA LYS A 132 15.97 6.20 -10.40
C LYS A 132 16.57 5.61 -11.69
N LEU A 133 16.65 6.42 -12.75
CA LEU A 133 17.24 6.03 -14.02
C LEU A 133 18.75 5.70 -13.91
N ALA A 134 19.47 6.40 -13.04
CA ALA A 134 20.88 6.12 -12.76
C ALA A 134 21.07 4.85 -11.93
N ALA A 135 20.16 4.57 -11.00
CA ALA A 135 20.21 3.40 -10.12
C ALA A 135 19.82 2.10 -10.84
N ASP A 136 18.96 2.15 -11.86
CA ASP A 136 18.59 0.98 -12.66
C ASP A 136 18.95 1.14 -14.16
N PRO A 137 20.08 0.54 -14.61
CA PRO A 137 20.46 0.51 -16.03
C PRO A 137 19.43 -0.13 -16.97
N ALA A 138 18.52 -0.98 -16.46
CA ALA A 138 17.42 -1.55 -17.24
C ALA A 138 16.51 -0.45 -17.77
N LEU A 139 16.20 0.54 -16.94
CA LEU A 139 15.32 1.64 -17.29
C LEU A 139 15.87 2.46 -18.44
N ARG A 140 17.20 2.61 -18.54
CA ARG A 140 17.82 3.31 -19.67
C ARG A 140 17.51 2.61 -20.98
N THR A 141 17.64 1.29 -21.01
CA THR A 141 17.37 0.47 -22.20
C THR A 141 15.88 0.53 -22.55
N LEU A 142 15.01 0.39 -21.55
CA LEU A 142 13.56 0.45 -21.70
C LEU A 142 13.09 1.82 -22.20
N LEU A 143 13.63 2.90 -21.64
CA LEU A 143 13.30 4.27 -22.03
C LEU A 143 13.69 4.55 -23.48
N LEU A 144 14.89 4.14 -23.90
CA LEU A 144 15.32 4.28 -25.29
C LEU A 144 14.45 3.46 -26.25
N ALA A 145 14.02 2.27 -25.85
CA ALA A 145 13.13 1.40 -26.66
C ALA A 145 11.74 2.01 -26.89
N THR A 146 11.34 3.05 -26.15
CA THR A 146 10.05 3.73 -26.37
C THR A 146 10.08 4.74 -27.52
N ALA A 147 11.26 5.13 -28.02
CA ALA A 147 11.36 6.09 -29.12
C ALA A 147 10.85 5.47 -30.45
N PRO A 148 10.18 6.25 -31.32
CA PRO A 148 9.88 7.68 -31.23
C PRO A 148 8.46 7.98 -30.67
N HIS A 149 7.84 7.03 -29.97
CA HIS A 149 6.44 7.11 -29.56
C HIS A 149 6.26 8.07 -28.37
N PRO A 150 5.12 8.78 -28.27
CA PRO A 150 4.85 9.63 -27.11
C PRO A 150 4.63 8.76 -25.86
N LEU A 151 5.01 9.29 -24.69
CA LEU A 151 4.75 8.65 -23.41
C LEU A 151 3.48 9.23 -22.76
N LEU A 152 2.65 8.37 -22.18
CA LEU A 152 1.47 8.81 -21.42
C LEU A 152 1.08 7.81 -20.33
N SER A 153 0.93 8.29 -19.09
CA SER A 153 0.45 7.50 -17.95
C SER A 153 -1.03 7.75 -17.71
N LEU A 154 -1.85 6.69 -17.74
CA LEU A 154 -3.26 6.73 -17.33
C LEU A 154 -3.36 6.43 -15.83
N LYS A 155 -3.77 7.41 -15.01
CA LYS A 155 -3.94 7.26 -13.57
C LYS A 155 -4.88 8.33 -13.01
N ALA A 156 -5.43 8.12 -11.81
CA ALA A 156 -6.34 9.06 -11.16
C ALA A 156 -5.70 10.43 -10.78
N ASP A 157 -4.37 10.53 -10.88
CA ASP A 157 -3.62 11.75 -10.63
C ASP A 157 -3.54 12.62 -11.90
N ARG A 158 -4.11 13.82 -11.82
CA ARG A 158 -4.17 14.80 -12.92
C ARG A 158 -2.88 15.58 -13.14
N VAL A 159 -1.94 15.55 -12.21
CA VAL A 159 -0.66 16.25 -12.31
C VAL A 159 0.35 15.33 -12.98
N TRP A 160 0.61 14.18 -12.37
CA TRP A 160 1.65 13.28 -12.86
C TRP A 160 1.19 12.39 -14.01
N GLY A 161 -0.11 12.24 -14.25
CA GLY A 161 -0.67 11.46 -15.35
C GLY A 161 -1.92 12.10 -15.95
N VAL A 162 -2.71 11.26 -16.61
CA VAL A 162 -3.98 11.63 -17.24
C VAL A 162 -5.10 10.85 -16.54
N ASP A 163 -5.99 11.57 -15.86
CA ASP A 163 -7.21 10.99 -15.32
C ASP A 163 -8.11 10.52 -16.48
N PRO A 164 -8.60 9.27 -16.47
CA PRO A 164 -9.45 8.71 -17.52
C PRO A 164 -10.70 9.53 -17.87
N ARG A 165 -11.19 10.36 -16.94
CA ARG A 165 -12.42 11.16 -17.09
C ARG A 165 -12.13 12.65 -17.21
N LYS A 166 -11.14 13.15 -16.46
CA LYS A 166 -10.87 14.58 -16.28
C LYS A 166 -9.63 15.07 -17.03
N GLY A 167 -8.88 14.17 -17.67
CA GLY A 167 -7.60 14.48 -18.29
C GLY A 167 -6.52 14.79 -17.26
N GLY A 168 -5.42 15.40 -17.69
CA GLY A 168 -4.33 15.78 -16.81
C GLY A 168 -3.12 16.33 -17.56
N ASP A 169 -2.13 16.80 -16.81
CA ASP A 169 -0.94 17.46 -17.33
C ASP A 169 0.12 16.46 -17.83
N ASN A 170 0.03 15.19 -17.39
CA ASN A 170 0.93 14.10 -17.80
C ASN A 170 2.41 14.43 -17.55
N LEU A 171 2.72 15.14 -16.44
CA LEU A 171 4.07 15.68 -16.21
C LEU A 171 5.14 14.59 -16.07
N LEU A 172 4.81 13.42 -15.52
CA LEU A 172 5.78 12.34 -15.32
C LEU A 172 6.25 11.78 -16.67
N ALA A 173 5.32 11.60 -17.62
CA ALA A 173 5.67 11.13 -18.95
C ALA A 173 6.55 12.13 -19.69
N ARG A 174 6.24 13.44 -19.58
CA ARG A 174 7.08 14.50 -20.16
C ARG A 174 8.49 14.50 -19.58
N LEU A 175 8.65 14.27 -18.29
CA LEU A 175 9.97 14.11 -17.65
C LEU A 175 10.75 12.96 -18.29
N TRP A 176 10.13 11.79 -18.43
CA TRP A 176 10.75 10.64 -19.08
C TRP A 176 11.12 10.92 -20.55
N GLU A 177 10.27 11.63 -21.30
CA GLU A 177 10.57 12.03 -22.68
C GLU A 177 11.79 12.96 -22.77
N ARG A 178 11.89 13.98 -21.90
CA ARG A 178 13.08 14.86 -21.83
C ARG A 178 14.35 14.04 -21.57
N LEU A 179 14.31 13.11 -20.61
CA LEU A 179 15.44 12.22 -20.31
C LEU A 179 15.79 11.30 -21.47
N ARG A 180 14.79 10.78 -22.18
CA ARG A 180 14.98 9.96 -23.38
C ARG A 180 15.70 10.75 -24.47
N GLU A 181 15.27 11.98 -24.72
CA GLU A 181 15.90 12.88 -25.69
C GLU A 181 17.36 13.17 -25.33
N GLU A 182 17.65 13.49 -24.07
CA GLU A 182 19.03 13.69 -23.59
C GLU A 182 19.92 12.46 -23.86
N LEU A 183 19.41 11.26 -23.59
CA LEU A 183 20.15 10.02 -23.80
C LEU A 183 20.42 9.74 -25.29
N LEU A 184 19.45 10.04 -26.17
CA LEU A 184 19.61 9.90 -27.61
C LEU A 184 20.68 10.86 -28.15
N HIS A 185 20.69 12.12 -27.68
CA HIS A 185 21.71 13.10 -28.07
C HIS A 185 23.11 12.71 -27.59
N ARG A 186 23.25 12.19 -26.36
CA ARG A 186 24.54 11.68 -25.85
C ARG A 186 25.04 10.46 -26.60
N GLY A 187 24.15 9.57 -27.03
CA GLY A 187 24.50 8.37 -27.78
C GLY A 187 25.02 8.64 -29.20
N GLY A 188 24.59 9.73 -29.83
CA GLY A 188 25.06 10.13 -31.16
C GLY A 188 26.43 10.81 -31.19
N GLY A 189 26.90 11.33 -30.04
CA GLY A 189 28.09 12.16 -29.93
C GLY A 189 29.30 11.49 -29.27
N GLY A 190 29.83 10.40 -29.86
CA GLY A 190 31.20 9.96 -29.59
C GLY A 190 31.48 9.22 -28.26
N ARG A 191 32.31 8.17 -28.35
CA ARG A 191 32.79 7.32 -27.25
C ARG A 191 33.74 8.05 -26.28
N GLY A 192 33.24 8.98 -25.47
CA GLY A 192 33.96 9.52 -24.30
C GLY A 192 33.64 8.69 -23.05
N SER A 193 34.64 8.09 -22.40
CA SER A 193 34.47 7.20 -21.24
C SER A 193 34.19 7.96 -19.94
N ASP A 194 33.07 7.68 -19.28
CA ASP A 194 32.87 8.02 -17.86
C ASP A 194 32.40 6.78 -17.09
N ALA A 195 33.19 6.38 -16.10
CA ALA A 195 32.91 5.27 -15.19
C ALA A 195 32.50 5.81 -13.81
N PRO A 196 31.47 5.24 -13.13
CA PRO A 196 31.05 5.72 -11.82
C PRO A 196 31.87 5.11 -10.67
N ALA A 197 32.15 5.93 -9.64
CA ALA A 197 32.93 5.59 -8.45
C ALA A 197 32.17 4.71 -7.43
N ARG A 198 32.87 3.78 -6.77
CA ARG A 198 32.36 2.87 -5.72
C ARG A 198 32.85 3.28 -4.31
N VAL A 199 32.02 3.06 -3.29
CA VAL A 199 32.38 3.18 -1.85
C VAL A 199 32.00 1.89 -1.11
N ALA A 200 32.86 1.44 -0.20
CA ALA A 200 32.78 0.19 0.57
C ALA A 200 32.25 0.39 2.01
N ALA A 201 31.72 -0.67 2.62
CA ALA A 201 31.21 -0.70 4.00
C ALA A 201 31.84 -1.86 4.81
N THR A 202 32.02 -1.66 6.12
CA THR A 202 32.46 -2.65 7.12
C THR A 202 31.56 -2.58 8.35
N GLY A 203 31.26 -3.73 8.97
CA GLY A 203 30.37 -3.86 10.15
C GLY A 203 31.04 -4.56 11.34
N ASP A 204 30.30 -4.67 12.45
CA ASP A 204 30.61 -5.50 13.64
C ASP A 204 29.30 -5.90 14.40
N GLY A 205 29.35 -7.04 15.12
CA GLY A 205 28.19 -7.77 15.70
C GLY A 205 27.91 -7.62 17.23
N PRO A 206 26.91 -8.34 17.80
CA PRO A 206 26.26 -7.96 19.06
C PRO A 206 26.33 -9.00 20.20
N LEU A 207 26.42 -8.54 21.46
CA LEU A 207 25.94 -9.29 22.65
C LEU A 207 25.73 -8.40 23.92
N ALA A 208 25.32 -7.14 23.75
CA ALA A 208 24.95 -6.24 24.86
C ALA A 208 23.65 -5.43 24.62
N THR A 209 22.82 -5.87 23.66
CA THR A 209 21.81 -5.01 23.01
C THR A 209 20.38 -5.45 23.29
N MET A 210 19.99 -5.57 24.56
CA MET A 210 18.57 -5.75 24.94
C MET A 210 18.03 -4.58 25.80
N ALA A 211 18.92 -3.70 26.29
CA ALA A 211 18.53 -2.43 26.91
C ALA A 211 18.66 -1.20 25.96
N ASN A 212 19.27 -1.37 24.78
CA ASN A 212 19.65 -0.26 23.88
C ASN A 212 19.13 -0.38 22.44
N GLY A 213 17.98 -1.03 22.24
CA GLY A 213 17.31 -1.08 20.94
C GLY A 213 17.92 -2.06 19.93
N LEU A 214 17.07 -2.84 19.27
CA LEU A 214 17.46 -3.84 18.28
C LEU A 214 17.85 -3.19 16.93
N PRO A 215 18.75 -3.80 16.15
CA PRO A 215 19.08 -3.34 14.80
C PRO A 215 17.87 -3.47 13.86
N ALA A 216 17.76 -2.53 12.92
CA ALA A 216 16.70 -2.50 11.93
C ALA A 216 16.74 -3.76 11.04
N THR A 217 15.63 -4.49 10.98
CA THR A 217 15.42 -5.58 10.02
C THR A 217 15.32 -5.00 8.60
N THR A 218 15.77 -5.75 7.59
CA THR A 218 15.50 -5.44 6.18
C THR A 218 13.98 -5.49 5.95
N ALA A 219 13.40 -4.43 5.39
CA ALA A 219 11.96 -4.20 5.32
C ALA A 219 11.14 -5.25 4.54
N ASP A 220 11.78 -6.20 3.86
CA ASP A 220 11.13 -7.14 2.95
C ASP A 220 10.91 -8.56 3.50
N GLY A 221 11.33 -8.85 4.74
CA GLY A 221 11.20 -10.17 5.37
C GLY A 221 10.10 -10.23 6.43
N PRO A 222 9.55 -11.43 6.74
CA PRO A 222 8.62 -11.56 7.84
C PRO A 222 9.31 -11.20 9.18
N PRO A 223 8.59 -10.51 10.08
CA PRO A 223 9.10 -10.04 11.36
C PRO A 223 9.43 -11.17 12.34
N VAL A 224 8.84 -12.36 12.15
CA VAL A 224 9.14 -13.57 12.91
C VAL A 224 9.56 -14.68 11.95
N LEU A 225 10.67 -15.36 12.25
CA LEU A 225 11.13 -16.54 11.52
C LEU A 225 11.27 -17.74 12.47
N VAL A 226 10.87 -18.91 11.99
CA VAL A 226 10.91 -20.17 12.77
C VAL A 226 11.79 -21.19 12.04
N ALA A 227 12.46 -22.06 12.80
CA ALA A 227 13.20 -23.19 12.24
C ALA A 227 12.26 -24.12 11.41
N PRO A 228 12.67 -24.56 10.20
CA PRO A 228 11.90 -25.51 9.41
C PRO A 228 11.71 -26.83 10.17
N GLY A 229 10.49 -27.35 10.19
CA GLY A 229 10.14 -28.61 10.85
C GLY A 229 9.71 -28.46 12.31
N ASP A 230 9.75 -27.25 12.87
CA ASP A 230 9.24 -26.96 14.21
C ASP A 230 7.74 -26.55 14.14
N GLU A 231 6.88 -27.54 13.91
CA GLU A 231 5.44 -27.32 13.71
C GLU A 231 4.76 -26.78 14.98
N ASP A 232 5.23 -27.18 16.17
CA ASP A 232 4.68 -26.73 17.45
C ASP A 232 4.98 -25.24 17.69
N ALA A 233 6.19 -24.77 17.39
CA ALA A 233 6.55 -23.35 17.45
C ALA A 233 5.72 -22.52 16.47
N HIS A 234 5.60 -23.00 15.22
CA HIS A 234 4.81 -22.33 14.19
C HIS A 234 3.33 -22.24 14.58
N ALA A 235 2.74 -23.31 15.12
CA ALA A 235 1.36 -23.34 15.58
C ALA A 235 1.13 -22.40 16.79
N LEU A 236 2.02 -22.42 17.78
CA LEU A 236 1.97 -21.54 18.95
C LEU A 236 1.99 -20.07 18.53
N LEU A 237 2.93 -19.70 17.66
CA LEU A 237 3.05 -18.34 17.13
C LEU A 237 1.82 -17.96 16.32
N CYS A 238 1.36 -18.79 15.39
CA CYS A 238 0.15 -18.48 14.61
C CYS A 238 -1.08 -18.24 15.51
N ALA A 239 -1.25 -19.03 16.56
CA ALA A 239 -2.38 -18.90 17.49
C ALA A 239 -2.30 -17.62 18.35
N ARG A 240 -1.09 -17.19 18.72
CA ARG A 240 -0.87 -16.02 19.58
C ARG A 240 -0.65 -14.72 18.82
N VAL A 241 -0.15 -14.78 17.59
CA VAL A 241 0.09 -13.62 16.74
C VAL A 241 -1.20 -13.10 16.14
N LEU A 242 -2.12 -13.99 15.73
CA LEU A 242 -3.37 -13.60 15.07
C LEU A 242 -4.11 -12.45 15.78
N PRO A 243 -4.36 -12.53 17.10
CA PRO A 243 -5.10 -11.49 17.83
C PRO A 243 -4.40 -10.12 17.83
N HIS A 244 -3.08 -10.09 17.62
CA HIS A 244 -2.26 -8.87 17.60
C HIS A 244 -2.02 -8.32 16.18
N LEU A 245 -2.49 -9.00 15.14
CA LEU A 245 -2.40 -8.49 13.76
C LEU A 245 -3.37 -7.32 13.54
N PRO A 246 -3.15 -6.46 12.53
CA PRO A 246 -4.16 -5.49 12.14
C PRO A 246 -5.49 -6.18 11.83
N PRO A 247 -6.66 -5.62 12.22
CA PRO A 247 -7.98 -6.22 11.99
C PRO A 247 -8.24 -6.64 10.54
N LEU A 248 -7.72 -5.88 9.56
CA LEU A 248 -7.79 -6.23 8.15
C LEU A 248 -7.09 -7.56 7.82
N VAL A 249 -5.91 -7.79 8.41
CA VAL A 249 -5.14 -9.03 8.24
C VAL A 249 -5.85 -10.18 8.95
N GLN A 250 -6.41 -9.93 10.15
CA GLN A 250 -7.23 -10.92 10.86
C GLN A 250 -8.47 -11.33 10.05
N GLN A 251 -9.16 -10.35 9.44
CA GLN A 251 -10.34 -10.58 8.59
C GLN A 251 -9.97 -11.36 7.33
N GLN A 252 -8.88 -10.99 6.64
CA GLN A 252 -8.37 -11.72 5.48
C GLN A 252 -8.06 -13.19 5.82
N ILE A 253 -7.50 -13.44 7.01
CA ILE A 253 -7.24 -14.78 7.51
C ILE A 253 -8.55 -15.53 7.84
N ALA A 254 -9.54 -14.84 8.42
CA ALA A 254 -10.82 -15.41 8.81
C ALA A 254 -11.74 -15.74 7.62
N THR A 255 -11.65 -14.99 6.51
CA THR A 255 -12.53 -15.17 5.34
C THR A 255 -12.11 -16.31 4.40
N GLY A 256 -10.98 -17.01 4.64
CA GLY A 256 -10.70 -18.26 3.90
C GLY A 256 -9.29 -18.83 4.03
N LEU A 257 -9.22 -20.18 4.08
CA LEU A 257 -8.00 -20.99 4.24
C LEU A 257 -6.91 -20.75 3.19
N ARG A 258 -7.22 -20.25 1.98
CA ARG A 258 -6.21 -20.03 0.92
C ARG A 258 -5.42 -18.73 1.07
N ASP A 259 -6.01 -17.70 1.67
CA ASP A 259 -5.33 -16.43 1.94
C ASP A 259 -4.68 -16.39 3.32
N ARG A 260 -5.11 -17.29 4.22
CA ARG A 260 -4.56 -17.45 5.57
C ARG A 260 -3.06 -17.73 5.57
N GLU A 261 -2.58 -18.69 4.78
CA GLU A 261 -1.14 -19.02 4.74
C GLU A 261 -0.31 -17.88 4.13
N VAL A 262 -0.84 -17.19 3.12
CA VAL A 262 -0.15 -16.05 2.48
C VAL A 262 -0.07 -14.85 3.41
N ALA A 263 -1.14 -14.55 4.14
CA ALA A 263 -1.17 -13.48 5.14
C ALA A 263 -0.27 -13.80 6.34
N LEU A 264 -0.29 -15.05 6.82
CA LEU A 264 0.59 -15.51 7.90
C LEU A 264 2.05 -15.51 7.48
N ALA A 265 2.39 -15.91 6.25
CA ALA A 265 3.76 -15.91 5.74
C ALA A 265 4.40 -14.50 5.70
N ARG A 266 3.60 -13.43 5.75
CA ARG A 266 4.09 -12.04 5.88
C ARG A 266 4.51 -11.69 7.30
N VAL A 267 4.06 -12.45 8.29
CA VAL A 267 4.30 -12.19 9.71
C VAL A 267 5.22 -13.24 10.31
N VAL A 268 4.97 -14.50 9.98
CA VAL A 268 5.68 -15.68 10.45
C VAL A 268 6.16 -16.47 9.24
N GLY A 269 7.46 -16.45 8.99
CA GLY A 269 8.12 -17.25 7.95
C GLY A 269 8.88 -18.44 8.51
N ARG A 270 9.38 -19.30 7.62
CA ARG A 270 10.33 -20.36 7.94
C ARG A 270 11.69 -20.04 7.32
N ASP A 271 12.77 -20.21 8.05
CA ASP A 271 14.13 -19.99 7.55
C ASP A 271 15.10 -21.06 8.08
N ALA A 272 15.76 -21.77 7.16
CA ALA A 272 16.70 -22.86 7.47
C ALA A 272 17.93 -22.43 8.28
N HIS A 273 18.20 -21.13 8.38
CA HIS A 273 19.28 -20.59 9.20
C HIS A 273 18.89 -20.40 10.67
N VAL A 274 17.60 -20.55 11.02
CA VAL A 274 17.16 -20.52 12.42
C VAL A 274 17.53 -21.85 13.09
N PRO A 275 18.30 -21.85 14.18
CA PRO A 275 18.65 -23.08 14.89
C PRO A 275 17.40 -23.84 15.36
N ALA A 276 17.45 -25.17 15.36
CA ALA A 276 16.37 -25.99 15.90
C ALA A 276 16.04 -25.58 17.36
N GLY A 277 14.75 -25.52 17.68
CA GLY A 277 14.27 -25.06 18.99
C GLY A 277 14.47 -23.56 19.23
N HIS A 278 14.65 -22.74 18.20
CA HIS A 278 14.70 -21.28 18.28
C HIS A 278 13.71 -20.62 17.32
N VAL A 279 13.35 -19.38 17.64
CA VAL A 279 12.57 -18.46 16.82
C VAL A 279 13.37 -17.17 16.71
N LEU A 280 13.46 -16.56 15.52
CA LEU A 280 13.94 -15.19 15.38
C LEU A 280 12.76 -14.24 15.46
N VAL A 281 12.79 -13.29 16.41
CA VAL A 281 11.81 -12.20 16.47
C VAL A 281 12.58 -10.91 16.19
N HIS A 282 12.26 -10.23 15.09
CA HIS A 282 13.01 -9.07 14.60
C HIS A 282 14.53 -9.32 14.50
N GLY A 283 14.91 -10.52 14.07
CA GLY A 283 16.31 -10.94 13.93
C GLY A 283 17.00 -11.35 15.23
N ALA A 284 16.35 -11.26 16.39
CA ALA A 284 16.87 -11.73 17.66
C ALA A 284 16.45 -13.19 17.92
N PRO A 285 17.40 -14.12 18.15
CA PRO A 285 17.08 -15.51 18.47
C PRO A 285 16.51 -15.63 19.89
N LEU A 286 15.40 -16.35 20.00
CA LEU A 286 14.74 -16.70 21.24
C LEU A 286 14.55 -18.22 21.31
N PRO A 287 15.01 -18.90 22.37
CA PRO A 287 14.75 -20.32 22.57
C PRO A 287 13.25 -20.60 22.69
N LEU A 288 12.78 -21.65 22.03
CA LEU A 288 11.37 -22.04 22.03
C LEU A 288 10.86 -22.35 23.44
N ALA A 289 11.70 -22.95 24.30
CA ALA A 289 11.37 -23.22 25.70
C ALA A 289 11.08 -21.92 26.48
N GLU A 290 11.80 -20.84 26.19
CA GLU A 290 11.55 -19.52 26.79
C GLU A 290 10.26 -18.89 26.26
N LEU A 291 9.98 -19.06 24.96
CA LEU A 291 8.72 -18.62 24.36
C LEU A 291 7.52 -19.34 25.00
N HIS A 292 7.61 -20.65 25.23
CA HIS A 292 6.58 -21.41 25.95
C HIS A 292 6.44 -20.96 27.41
N ALA A 293 7.55 -20.72 28.11
CA ALA A 293 7.52 -20.22 29.49
C ALA A 293 6.86 -18.82 29.57
N LEU A 294 7.18 -17.93 28.63
CA LEU A 294 6.55 -16.62 28.49
C LEU A 294 5.06 -16.73 28.19
N ALA A 295 4.66 -17.65 27.31
CA ALA A 295 3.25 -17.89 27.00
C ALA A 295 2.48 -18.43 28.22
N ALA A 296 3.05 -19.39 28.95
CA ALA A 296 2.45 -19.98 30.14
C ALA A 296 2.30 -18.96 31.28
N ALA A 297 3.21 -18.00 31.38
CA ALA A 297 3.15 -16.90 32.34
C ALA A 297 2.26 -15.72 31.91
N GLY A 298 1.65 -15.77 30.71
CA GLY A 298 0.89 -14.65 30.13
C GLY A 298 1.75 -13.46 29.70
N GLY A 299 3.08 -13.59 29.77
CA GLY A 299 4.04 -12.54 29.39
C GLY A 299 4.18 -12.37 27.88
N LEU A 300 3.92 -13.42 27.09
CA LEU A 300 4.07 -13.37 25.63
C LEU A 300 3.14 -12.34 24.98
N ASP A 301 1.86 -12.30 25.36
CA ASP A 301 0.89 -11.33 24.83
C ASP A 301 1.29 -9.89 25.18
N THR A 302 1.91 -9.69 26.35
CA THR A 302 2.45 -8.39 26.78
C THR A 302 3.66 -7.98 25.93
N CYS A 303 4.58 -8.92 25.64
CA CYS A 303 5.73 -8.67 24.77
C CYS A 303 5.30 -8.36 23.33
N LEU A 304 4.35 -9.11 22.77
CA LEU A 304 3.84 -8.88 21.42
C LEU A 304 3.08 -7.56 21.30
N ALA A 305 2.35 -7.16 22.35
CA ALA A 305 1.70 -5.85 22.40
C ALA A 305 2.72 -4.69 22.53
N ALA A 306 3.84 -4.91 23.22
CA ALA A 306 4.91 -3.91 23.36
C ALA A 306 5.76 -3.77 22.08
N TRP A 307 5.84 -4.83 21.26
CA TRP A 307 6.62 -4.88 20.02
C TRP A 307 5.75 -5.31 18.85
N PRO A 308 5.12 -4.35 18.15
CA PRO A 308 4.17 -4.67 17.09
C PRO A 308 4.87 -5.49 16.00
N LEU A 309 4.37 -6.71 15.79
CA LEU A 309 4.77 -7.64 14.73
C LEU A 309 4.38 -7.16 13.33
N TRP A 310 3.86 -5.94 13.21
CA TRP A 310 3.50 -5.31 11.96
C TRP A 310 3.91 -3.84 12.06
N ARG A 311 4.95 -3.45 11.33
CA ARG A 311 5.27 -2.05 11.09
C ARG A 311 4.82 -1.73 9.67
N GLU A 312 3.79 -0.89 9.52
CA GLU A 312 3.63 -0.20 8.25
C GLU A 312 4.89 0.60 7.99
N ALA A 313 5.40 0.60 6.76
CA ALA A 313 6.54 1.41 6.37
C ALA A 313 6.24 2.88 6.75
N ASP A 314 6.95 3.35 7.78
CA ASP A 314 7.02 4.69 8.34
C ASP A 314 5.71 5.50 8.42
N GLY A 315 5.05 5.39 9.58
CA GLY A 315 3.76 6.01 9.93
C GLY A 315 3.67 7.54 9.94
N ALA A 316 4.71 8.28 9.54
CA ALA A 316 4.63 9.73 9.38
C ALA A 316 4.08 10.16 8.00
N ALA A 317 4.35 9.40 6.95
CA ALA A 317 3.89 9.71 5.59
C ALA A 317 2.43 9.30 5.36
N ALA A 318 1.96 8.23 6.00
CA ALA A 318 0.60 7.73 5.86
C ALA A 318 -0.48 8.69 6.42
N ALA A 319 -0.16 9.42 7.51
CA ALA A 319 -1.09 10.37 8.12
C ALA A 319 -1.30 11.64 7.28
N ALA A 320 -0.27 12.09 6.55
CA ALA A 320 -0.36 13.24 5.65
C ALA A 320 -1.06 12.91 4.33
N ASN A 321 -0.85 11.70 3.79
CA ASN A 321 -1.44 11.27 2.52
C ASN A 321 -2.95 10.99 2.61
N ALA A 322 -3.48 10.68 3.80
CA ALA A 322 -4.91 10.43 4.01
C ALA A 322 -5.80 11.68 3.85
N ALA A 323 -5.24 12.89 3.94
CA ALA A 323 -6.00 14.14 3.90
C ALA A 323 -6.29 14.64 2.47
N ASP A 324 -5.36 14.43 1.52
CA ASP A 324 -5.45 15.01 0.17
C ASP A 324 -6.17 14.11 -0.86
N GLU A 325 -6.16 12.78 -0.66
CA GLU A 325 -6.80 11.82 -1.60
C GLU A 325 -8.30 11.62 -1.38
N ALA A 326 -8.89 12.25 -0.34
CA ALA A 326 -10.31 12.13 0.00
C ALA A 326 -11.26 12.73 -1.05
N GLY A 327 -10.78 13.41 -2.09
CA GLY A 327 -11.63 14.10 -3.06
C GLY A 327 -12.10 13.29 -4.28
N ALA A 328 -11.39 12.23 -4.69
CA ALA A 328 -11.53 11.74 -6.08
C ALA A 328 -11.89 10.25 -6.27
N ALA A 329 -11.74 9.38 -5.27
CA ALA A 329 -12.03 7.94 -5.39
C ALA A 329 -13.06 7.46 -4.35
N HIS A 330 -14.32 7.91 -4.46
CA HIS A 330 -15.39 7.52 -3.53
C HIS A 330 -16.14 6.25 -3.97
N GLY A 331 -15.37 5.17 -4.12
CA GLY A 331 -15.86 3.80 -4.25
C GLY A 331 -15.05 2.90 -3.32
N VAL A 332 -15.55 2.70 -2.10
CA VAL A 332 -15.14 1.65 -1.15
C VAL A 332 -13.61 1.44 -1.01
N LEU A 333 -12.85 2.52 -0.83
CA LEU A 333 -11.40 2.47 -0.49
C LEU A 333 -11.02 3.50 0.58
N GLN A 334 -11.87 3.67 1.59
CA GLN A 334 -11.52 4.31 2.87
C GLN A 334 -11.86 3.36 4.03
N ARG A 335 -11.19 2.22 4.08
CA ARG A 335 -11.20 1.32 5.24
C ARG A 335 -9.83 1.37 5.93
N GLU A 336 -9.85 1.92 7.14
CA GLU A 336 -9.16 1.35 8.32
C GLU A 336 -7.73 1.76 8.70
N VAL A 337 -7.03 2.67 8.01
CA VAL A 337 -5.70 3.13 8.49
C VAL A 337 -5.80 4.03 9.75
N GLY A 338 -6.85 4.85 9.85
CA GLY A 338 -7.04 5.75 11.00
C GLY A 338 -7.63 5.09 12.27
N ALA A 339 -8.23 3.90 12.16
CA ALA A 339 -8.84 3.21 13.30
C ALA A 339 -7.82 2.39 14.10
N VAL A 340 -6.82 1.81 13.42
CA VAL A 340 -5.81 0.94 14.03
C VAL A 340 -4.73 1.75 14.77
N ALA A 341 -4.32 2.90 14.24
CA ALA A 341 -3.34 3.79 14.89
C ALA A 341 -3.85 4.41 16.21
N LEU A 342 -5.17 4.55 16.38
CA LEU A 342 -5.80 5.04 17.62
C LEU A 342 -6.14 3.90 18.60
N ALA A 343 -6.44 2.70 18.11
CA ALA A 343 -6.71 1.51 18.91
C ALA A 343 -5.49 1.03 19.71
N LEU A 344 -4.30 1.03 19.10
CA LEU A 344 -3.05 0.61 19.75
C LEU A 344 -2.55 1.59 20.83
N GLY A 345 -3.09 2.81 20.87
CA GLY A 345 -2.78 3.80 21.90
C GLY A 345 -3.65 3.69 23.17
N SER A 346 -4.80 3.00 23.11
CA SER A 346 -5.71 2.90 24.24
C SER A 346 -5.72 1.50 24.85
N ARG A 347 -5.33 1.39 26.12
CA ARG A 347 -5.45 0.17 26.94
C ARG A 347 -6.90 -0.22 27.28
N ALA A 348 -7.90 0.29 26.55
CA ALA A 348 -9.30 0.07 26.86
C ALA A 348 -9.77 -1.25 26.23
N PRO A 349 -10.35 -2.19 27.01
CA PRO A 349 -10.89 -3.43 26.45
C PRO A 349 -12.05 -3.14 25.49
N PRO A 350 -12.27 -3.99 24.47
CA PRO A 350 -13.48 -3.93 23.66
C PRO A 350 -14.74 -4.04 24.53
N VAL A 351 -15.78 -3.32 24.11
CA VAL A 351 -17.10 -3.28 24.76
C VAL A 351 -18.10 -3.99 23.84
N ALA A 352 -18.91 -4.89 24.37
CA ALA A 352 -19.98 -5.53 23.62
C ALA A 352 -21.14 -4.54 23.47
N VAL A 353 -21.54 -4.20 22.24
CA VAL A 353 -22.73 -3.39 21.99
C VAL A 353 -23.74 -4.18 21.19
N ARG A 354 -25.03 -3.93 21.45
CA ARG A 354 -26.14 -4.59 20.77
C ARG A 354 -26.67 -3.68 19.67
N VAL A 355 -26.63 -4.13 18.42
CA VAL A 355 -27.07 -3.33 17.27
C VAL A 355 -28.47 -3.73 16.84
N ARG A 356 -29.44 -2.82 16.97
CA ARG A 356 -30.79 -2.96 16.43
C ARG A 356 -30.87 -2.37 15.02
N TYR A 357 -31.33 -3.15 14.05
CA TYR A 357 -31.54 -2.68 12.67
C TYR A 357 -32.91 -3.17 12.15
N ARG A 358 -33.71 -2.28 11.56
CA ARG A 358 -35.06 -2.56 11.01
C ARG A 358 -35.99 -3.34 11.96
N GLY A 359 -35.96 -3.01 13.25
CA GLY A 359 -36.79 -3.66 14.27
C GLY A 359 -36.42 -5.13 14.55
N ARG A 360 -35.33 -5.65 13.98
CA ARG A 360 -34.83 -7.00 14.27
C ARG A 360 -34.13 -7.05 15.62
N GLU A 361 -34.01 -8.27 16.14
CA GLU A 361 -33.26 -8.55 17.36
C GLU A 361 -31.83 -8.05 17.23
N ALA A 362 -31.29 -7.53 18.34
CA ALA A 362 -30.02 -6.83 18.29
C ALA A 362 -28.85 -7.81 18.19
N ALA A 363 -28.03 -7.68 17.14
CA ALA A 363 -26.79 -8.44 16.99
C ALA A 363 -25.71 -7.88 17.92
N GLU A 364 -24.92 -8.73 18.54
CA GLU A 364 -23.80 -8.30 19.39
C GLU A 364 -22.57 -7.99 18.52
N VAL A 365 -21.98 -6.81 18.72
CA VAL A 365 -20.78 -6.35 18.03
C VAL A 365 -19.79 -5.86 19.09
N HIS A 366 -18.56 -6.38 19.09
CA HIS A 366 -17.51 -5.89 19.99
C HIS A 366 -16.80 -4.68 19.40
N VAL A 367 -16.77 -3.57 20.14
CA VAL A 367 -16.32 -2.27 19.66
C VAL A 367 -15.26 -1.71 20.60
N LEU A 368 -14.19 -1.15 20.03
CA LEU A 368 -13.21 -0.39 20.82
C LEU A 368 -13.78 0.99 21.21
N PRO A 369 -13.69 1.40 22.48
CA PRO A 369 -14.17 2.71 22.93
C PRO A 369 -13.52 3.91 22.20
N THR A 370 -12.36 3.70 21.57
CA THR A 370 -11.62 4.72 20.82
C THR A 370 -12.08 4.94 19.39
N LEU A 371 -12.99 4.11 18.87
CA LEU A 371 -13.54 4.34 17.54
C LEU A 371 -14.29 5.68 17.49
N THR A 372 -14.27 6.35 16.34
CA THR A 372 -15.19 7.45 16.08
C THR A 372 -16.57 6.94 15.68
N GLY A 373 -17.59 7.80 15.72
CA GLY A 373 -18.93 7.45 15.25
C GLY A 373 -18.97 6.90 13.82
N LEU A 374 -18.14 7.43 12.91
CA LEU A 374 -18.04 6.94 11.54
C LEU A 374 -17.43 5.52 11.48
N GLN A 375 -16.38 5.27 12.26
CA GLN A 375 -15.71 3.96 12.31
C GLN A 375 -16.63 2.89 12.90
N LEU A 376 -17.33 3.21 14.00
CA LEU A 376 -18.35 2.34 14.58
C LEU A 376 -19.43 1.99 13.54
N LYS A 377 -19.96 3.00 12.83
CA LYS A 377 -20.99 2.77 11.81
C LYS A 377 -20.51 1.84 10.70
N SER A 378 -19.30 2.03 10.19
CA SER A 378 -18.71 1.14 9.17
C SER A 378 -18.53 -0.28 9.68
N LYS A 379 -18.06 -0.48 10.92
CA LYS A 379 -17.94 -1.81 11.53
C LYS A 379 -19.31 -2.50 11.64
N VAL A 380 -20.31 -1.77 12.14
CA VAL A 380 -21.67 -2.29 12.29
C VAL A 380 -22.26 -2.75 10.95
N ILE A 381 -22.11 -1.95 9.88
CA ILE A 381 -22.57 -2.31 8.53
C ILE A 381 -21.91 -3.61 8.06
N ALA A 382 -20.60 -3.75 8.27
CA ALA A 382 -19.84 -4.92 7.85
C ALA A 382 -20.25 -6.19 8.62
N GLU A 383 -20.36 -6.12 9.95
CA GLU A 383 -20.77 -7.26 10.80
C GLU A 383 -22.20 -7.73 10.52
N LEU A 384 -23.07 -6.80 10.15
CA LEU A 384 -24.45 -7.12 9.76
C LEU A 384 -24.58 -7.57 8.29
N GLY A 385 -23.49 -7.59 7.51
CA GLY A 385 -23.51 -7.97 6.10
C GLY A 385 -24.39 -7.05 5.25
N LEU A 386 -24.44 -5.76 5.57
CA LEU A 386 -25.30 -4.80 4.89
C LEU A 386 -24.59 -4.20 3.66
N ASP A 387 -25.36 -4.02 2.58
CA ASP A 387 -24.84 -3.48 1.32
C ASP A 387 -24.78 -1.95 1.32
N GLY A 388 -23.88 -1.39 0.51
CA GLY A 388 -23.74 0.06 0.32
C GLY A 388 -22.76 0.73 1.29
N GLY A 389 -22.51 2.02 1.05
CA GLY A 389 -21.62 2.83 1.88
C GLY A 389 -22.29 3.40 3.14
N PHE A 390 -21.48 3.89 4.07
CA PHE A 390 -21.93 4.49 5.34
C PHE A 390 -22.92 5.65 5.16
N GLN A 391 -22.96 6.28 3.99
CA GLN A 391 -23.91 7.35 3.67
C GLN A 391 -25.37 6.90 3.59
N HIS A 392 -25.61 5.59 3.48
CA HIS A 392 -26.96 5.01 3.44
C HIS A 392 -27.50 4.68 4.83
N TYR A 393 -26.70 4.88 5.88
CA TYR A 393 -27.05 4.47 7.23
C TYR A 393 -26.85 5.60 8.24
N TYR A 394 -27.75 5.64 9.22
CA TYR A 394 -27.72 6.53 10.37
C TYR A 394 -27.58 5.69 11.64
N LEU A 395 -26.60 6.01 12.49
CA LEU A 395 -26.34 5.27 13.72
C LEU A 395 -26.56 6.20 14.92
N LYS A 396 -27.36 5.75 15.89
CA LYS A 396 -27.70 6.53 17.09
C LYS A 396 -27.69 5.67 18.35
N LEU A 397 -27.44 6.30 19.49
CA LEU A 397 -27.55 5.73 20.83
C LEU A 397 -28.46 6.63 21.65
N ASN A 398 -29.48 6.07 22.32
CA ASN A 398 -30.47 6.85 23.08
C ASN A 398 -31.11 7.99 22.25
N ARG A 399 -31.37 7.75 20.96
CA ARG A 399 -31.88 8.72 19.97
C ARG A 399 -30.93 9.86 19.59
N ALA A 400 -29.74 9.95 20.18
CA ALA A 400 -28.71 10.91 19.79
C ALA A 400 -27.77 10.26 18.75
N PRO A 401 -27.41 10.97 17.66
CA PRO A 401 -26.49 10.45 16.67
C PRO A 401 -25.06 10.48 17.16
N PHE A 402 -24.27 9.51 16.71
CA PHE A 402 -22.83 9.61 16.84
C PHE A 402 -22.27 10.69 15.89
N GLY A 403 -21.49 11.62 16.43
CA GLY A 403 -20.68 12.53 15.63
C GLY A 403 -19.65 11.75 14.80
N ALA A 404 -19.42 12.16 13.54
CA ALA A 404 -18.54 11.42 12.63
C ALA A 404 -17.09 11.32 13.14
N ARG A 405 -16.65 12.31 13.92
CA ARG A 405 -15.29 12.44 14.47
C ARG A 405 -15.22 12.29 16.00
N SER A 406 -16.34 12.33 16.70
CA SER A 406 -16.40 12.13 18.15
C SER A 406 -16.12 10.68 18.51
N ARG A 407 -15.40 10.43 19.59
CA ARG A 407 -15.16 9.07 20.06
C ARG A 407 -16.46 8.48 20.60
N VAL A 408 -16.68 7.18 20.38
CA VAL A 408 -17.90 6.52 20.84
C VAL A 408 -17.99 6.51 22.36
N ALA A 409 -16.86 6.44 23.07
CA ALA A 409 -16.81 6.55 24.53
C ALA A 409 -17.22 7.91 25.09
N GLU A 410 -17.18 8.96 24.28
CA GLU A 410 -17.61 10.31 24.66
C GLU A 410 -19.11 10.51 24.47
N HIS A 411 -19.80 9.53 23.86
CA HIS A 411 -21.23 9.59 23.66
C HIS A 411 -21.97 9.28 24.97
N ASP A 412 -22.90 10.14 25.36
CA ASP A 412 -23.73 9.93 26.54
C ASP A 412 -24.49 8.59 26.45
N GLY A 413 -24.28 7.75 27.47
CA GLY A 413 -24.88 6.42 27.56
C GLY A 413 -24.07 5.30 26.91
N TRP A 414 -22.84 5.55 26.45
CA TRP A 414 -21.94 4.49 26.02
C TRP A 414 -21.52 3.60 27.20
N CYS A 415 -21.86 2.32 27.14
CA CYS A 415 -21.48 1.31 28.13
C CYS A 415 -21.51 -0.09 27.51
N ASP A 416 -20.99 -1.08 28.25
CA ASP A 416 -21.14 -2.49 27.89
C ASP A 416 -22.60 -2.92 27.90
N GLY A 417 -23.00 -3.61 26.83
CA GLY A 417 -24.37 -4.01 26.55
C GLY A 417 -25.28 -2.88 26.03
N CYS A 418 -24.78 -1.68 25.76
CA CYS A 418 -25.63 -0.59 25.24
C CYS A 418 -26.25 -0.96 23.89
N VAL A 419 -27.45 -0.43 23.60
CA VAL A 419 -28.16 -0.71 22.35
C VAL A 419 -28.02 0.46 21.39
N VAL A 420 -27.30 0.24 20.30
CA VAL A 420 -27.19 1.20 19.20
C VAL A 420 -28.23 0.87 18.12
N GLU A 421 -28.86 1.90 17.56
CA GLU A 421 -29.88 1.76 16.51
C GLU A 421 -29.28 2.20 15.18
N LEU A 422 -29.35 1.31 14.19
CA LEU A 422 -29.01 1.60 12.80
C LEU A 422 -30.30 1.79 11.99
N GLU A 423 -30.37 2.86 11.22
CA GLU A 423 -31.51 3.21 10.36
C GLU A 423 -31.05 3.47 8.93
N ASP A 424 -31.89 3.14 7.95
CA ASP A 424 -31.62 3.50 6.56
C ASP A 424 -31.91 4.99 6.33
N VAL A 425 -30.97 5.69 5.72
CA VAL A 425 -31.19 7.03 5.19
C VAL A 425 -31.85 6.84 3.83
N GLY A 426 -33.18 6.81 3.80
CA GLY A 426 -33.96 6.55 2.59
C GLY A 426 -33.58 7.47 1.42
N GLU A 427 -33.80 6.98 0.19
CA GLU A 427 -33.58 7.76 -1.04
C GLU A 427 -34.46 9.03 -1.02
N GLY A 428 -33.88 10.17 -0.68
CA GLY A 428 -34.57 11.46 -0.68
C GLY A 428 -34.55 12.23 0.65
N GLN A 429 -34.09 11.63 1.75
CA GLN A 429 -33.77 12.43 2.93
C GLN A 429 -32.42 13.12 2.72
N ALA A 430 -32.43 14.46 2.78
CA ALA A 430 -31.22 15.26 2.70
C ALA A 430 -30.18 14.71 3.68
N LYS A 431 -29.00 14.35 3.16
CA LYS A 431 -27.87 13.91 3.97
C LYS A 431 -27.70 14.92 5.10
N ALA A 432 -27.85 14.49 6.36
CA ALA A 432 -27.48 15.29 7.52
C ALA A 432 -25.95 15.43 7.52
N ILE A 433 -25.44 16.27 6.61
CA ILE A 433 -24.06 16.71 6.57
C ILE A 433 -24.01 17.84 7.59
N GLY A 434 -23.59 17.55 8.81
CA GLY A 434 -23.27 18.57 9.80
C GLY A 434 -24.01 18.45 11.13
N HIS A 435 -23.65 17.42 11.90
CA HIS A 435 -23.36 17.66 13.31
C HIS A 435 -21.88 17.32 13.49
N THR A 436 -21.05 18.37 13.38
CA THR A 436 -19.65 18.37 13.82
C THR A 436 -19.58 18.33 15.33
#